data_AF-A0A9E2JGT2-F1
#
_entry.id   AF-A0A9E2JGT2-F1
#
_cell.length_a   1.000
_cell.length_b   1.000
_cell.length_c   1.000
_cell.angle_alpha   90.00
_cell.angle_beta   90.00
_cell.angle_gamma   90.00
#
_symmetry.space_group_name_H-M   'P 1'
#
loop_
_entity.id
_entity.type
_entity.pdbx_description
1 polymer ?
#
loop_
_entity_poly.entity_id
_entity_poly.type
_entity_poly.pdbx_seq_one_letter_code
_entity_poly.pdbx_strand_id
1 'polypeptide(L)'
;MKVRSKFWLEDDDGEVVFGSGRLKMLELIDELGSMQATAKALNMSYRGVWARIKATEERLKIKLIETSPGRGRNRGSRLTPEAKAMLDNFKVLDRKGTADADDLFASVFLGQNREVGKVTPALAVIGPEGAGLGDLVRRLADVLTLRGRRVAVILPETESGQASEPEDQVFHGRIRTAAGRLTIDLPAGSDPTFESIAANFAPGADLVLVESRERLHLPTIELYRRAVRPEPLTRRRKDILAVTGDRPDKKDWPYFADADLDGLADLIEAEILQKAEQPKRIRLEVDGRRVPLLPFVENIIENAVRGMVRALKSCETARDIDLILRGSPEP
;
A
#
# COMPACT_ATOMS: atom_id res chain seq x y z
N MET A 1 -2.91 -16.66 -13.28
CA MET A 1 -3.62 -16.13 -12.10
C MET A 1 -4.30 -14.82 -12.49
N LYS A 2 -5.39 -14.40 -11.83
CA LYS A 2 -6.11 -13.14 -12.12
C LYS A 2 -6.52 -12.47 -10.82
N VAL A 3 -6.38 -11.15 -10.71
CA VAL A 3 -6.90 -10.40 -9.56
C VAL A 3 -8.41 -10.24 -9.67
N ARG A 4 -9.09 -10.14 -8.53
CA ARG A 4 -10.48 -9.71 -8.45
C ARG A 4 -10.56 -8.60 -7.40
N SER A 5 -10.87 -7.40 -7.84
CA SER A 5 -11.08 -6.24 -6.98
C SER A 5 -12.57 -5.95 -6.81
N LYS A 6 -12.94 -5.36 -5.67
CA LYS A 6 -14.28 -4.83 -5.40
C LYS A 6 -14.14 -3.54 -4.59
N PHE A 7 -14.90 -2.52 -4.98
CA PHE A 7 -14.94 -1.25 -4.26
C PHE A 7 -16.28 -1.09 -3.53
N TRP A 8 -16.22 -0.53 -2.33
CA TRP A 8 -17.39 -0.11 -1.57
C TRP A 8 -17.03 1.12 -0.73
N LEU A 9 -18.07 1.88 -0.36
CA LEU A 9 -17.99 3.05 0.49
C LEU A 9 -18.58 2.70 1.86
N GLU A 10 -17.89 3.10 2.92
CA GLU A 10 -18.32 2.97 4.32
C GLU A 10 -18.57 4.35 4.92
N ASP A 11 -19.37 4.40 5.98
CA ASP A 11 -19.46 5.58 6.85
C ASP A 11 -18.37 5.51 7.95
N ASP A 12 -18.31 6.53 8.81
CA ASP A 12 -17.31 6.63 9.88
C ASP A 12 -17.42 5.49 10.91
N ASP A 13 -18.58 4.83 10.99
CA ASP A 13 -18.84 3.69 11.86
C ASP A 13 -18.43 2.34 11.20
N GLY A 14 -17.94 2.38 9.95
CA GLY A 14 -17.51 1.19 9.19
C GLY A 14 -18.65 0.43 8.50
N GLU A 15 -19.85 1.02 8.44
CA GLU A 15 -21.01 0.37 7.83
C GLU A 15 -21.09 0.66 6.33
N VAL A 16 -21.43 -0.36 5.53
CA VAL A 16 -21.46 -0.23 4.07
C VAL A 16 -22.57 0.72 3.62
N VAL A 17 -22.15 1.86 3.08
CA VAL A 17 -22.98 2.89 2.47
C VAL A 17 -23.31 2.51 1.02
N PHE A 18 -22.29 2.28 0.18
CA PHE A 18 -22.47 2.07 -1.25
C PHE A 18 -21.51 1.03 -1.80
N GLY A 19 -21.83 0.40 -2.93
CA GLY A 19 -20.95 -0.61 -3.55
C GLY A 19 -21.58 -1.19 -4.82
N SER A 20 -20.88 -2.12 -5.47
CA SER A 20 -21.30 -2.72 -6.75
C SER A 20 -22.72 -3.29 -6.74
N GLY A 21 -23.17 -3.88 -5.63
CA GLY A 21 -24.56 -4.36 -5.49
C GLY A 21 -25.60 -3.23 -5.53
N ARG A 22 -25.33 -2.12 -4.85
CA ARG A 22 -26.22 -0.94 -4.83
C ARG A 22 -26.17 -0.16 -6.14
N LEU A 23 -25.00 -0.08 -6.77
CA LEU A 23 -24.84 0.40 -8.14
C LEU A 23 -25.80 -0.35 -9.09
N LYS A 24 -25.71 -1.68 -9.10
CA LYS A 24 -26.53 -2.50 -10.01
C LYS A 24 -28.04 -2.33 -9.77
N MET A 25 -28.46 -2.17 -8.51
CA MET A 25 -29.85 -1.87 -8.17
C MET A 25 -30.32 -0.55 -8.77
N LEU A 26 -29.54 0.52 -8.60
CA LEU A 26 -29.93 1.84 -9.07
C LEU A 26 -29.90 1.94 -10.60
N GLU A 27 -28.96 1.27 -11.27
CA GLU A 27 -28.95 1.16 -12.74
C GLU A 27 -30.21 0.49 -13.29
N LEU A 28 -30.60 -0.66 -12.70
CA LEU A 28 -31.82 -1.35 -13.11
C LEU A 28 -33.07 -0.52 -12.83
N ILE A 29 -33.06 0.31 -11.78
CA ILE A 29 -34.18 1.22 -11.49
C ILE A 29 -34.26 2.33 -12.55
N ASP A 30 -33.12 2.93 -12.94
CA ASP A 30 -33.11 3.96 -13.99
C ASP A 30 -33.50 3.38 -15.36
N GLU A 31 -33.08 2.16 -15.66
CA GLU A 31 -33.38 1.45 -16.91
C GLU A 31 -34.85 1.00 -16.98
N LEU A 32 -35.35 0.31 -15.94
CA LEU A 32 -36.68 -0.29 -15.95
C LEU A 32 -37.77 0.69 -15.50
N GLY A 33 -37.41 1.81 -14.87
CA GLY A 33 -38.33 2.76 -14.26
C GLY A 33 -39.18 2.15 -13.14
N SER A 34 -38.79 0.99 -12.59
CA SER A 34 -39.60 0.23 -11.64
C SER A 34 -38.74 -0.57 -10.67
N MET A 35 -38.96 -0.31 -9.38
CA MET A 35 -38.31 -1.04 -8.31
C MET A 35 -38.79 -2.50 -8.19
N GLN A 36 -40.04 -2.77 -8.58
CA GLN A 36 -40.58 -4.14 -8.59
C GLN A 36 -39.97 -4.95 -9.75
N ALA A 37 -39.80 -4.34 -10.92
CA ALA A 37 -39.10 -4.96 -12.03
C ALA A 37 -37.62 -5.22 -11.69
N THR A 38 -36.97 -4.27 -11.02
CA THR A 38 -35.61 -4.42 -10.51
C THR A 38 -35.48 -5.58 -9.53
N ALA A 39 -36.39 -5.68 -8.55
CA ALA A 39 -36.38 -6.78 -7.59
C ALA A 39 -36.50 -8.15 -8.29
N LYS A 40 -37.37 -8.26 -9.30
CA LYS A 40 -37.49 -9.47 -10.13
C LYS A 40 -36.21 -9.76 -10.91
N ALA A 41 -35.60 -8.74 -11.53
CA ALA A 41 -34.35 -8.88 -12.30
C ALA A 41 -33.17 -9.33 -11.42
N LEU A 42 -33.14 -8.90 -10.16
CA LEU A 42 -32.11 -9.27 -9.19
C LEU A 42 -32.41 -10.56 -8.41
N ASN A 43 -33.54 -11.22 -8.66
CA ASN A 43 -34.02 -12.36 -7.86
C ASN A 43 -34.12 -12.03 -6.35
N MET A 44 -34.55 -10.82 -6.03
CA MET A 44 -34.67 -10.29 -4.68
C MET A 44 -36.13 -9.97 -4.33
N SER A 45 -36.46 -9.95 -3.04
CA SER A 45 -37.73 -9.40 -2.62
C SER A 45 -37.75 -7.87 -2.84
N TYR A 46 -38.92 -7.33 -3.20
CA TYR A 46 -39.13 -5.88 -3.30
C TYR A 46 -38.71 -5.16 -2.02
N ARG A 47 -39.08 -5.73 -0.85
CA ARG A 47 -38.67 -5.23 0.47
C ARG A 47 -37.15 -5.21 0.62
N GLY A 48 -36.44 -6.22 0.11
CA GLY A 48 -34.98 -6.30 0.16
C GLY A 48 -34.27 -5.25 -0.69
N VAL A 49 -34.82 -4.88 -1.85
CA VAL A 49 -34.32 -3.76 -2.67
C VAL A 49 -34.58 -2.44 -1.95
N TRP A 50 -35.82 -2.21 -1.49
CA TRP A 50 -36.20 -1.00 -0.76
C TRP A 50 -35.35 -0.76 0.49
N ALA A 51 -35.16 -1.79 1.32
CA ALA A 51 -34.39 -1.70 2.55
C ALA A 51 -32.93 -1.28 2.29
N ARG A 52 -32.29 -1.80 1.23
CA ARG A 52 -30.90 -1.45 0.89
C ARG A 52 -30.76 -0.03 0.37
N ILE A 53 -31.73 0.44 -0.41
CA ILE A 53 -31.76 1.83 -0.88
C ILE A 53 -31.98 2.76 0.32
N LYS A 54 -32.95 2.46 1.19
CA LYS A 54 -33.22 3.26 2.38
C LYS A 54 -32.03 3.32 3.33
N ALA A 55 -31.37 2.19 3.57
CA ALA A 55 -30.14 2.12 4.34
C ALA A 55 -29.03 3.02 3.76
N THR A 56 -28.98 3.19 2.44
CA THR A 56 -28.02 4.08 1.76
C THR A 56 -28.44 5.54 1.91
N GLU A 57 -29.71 5.86 1.67
CA GLU A 57 -30.28 7.21 1.83
C GLU A 57 -30.11 7.74 3.27
N GLU A 58 -30.34 6.89 4.26
CA GLU A 58 -30.23 7.22 5.69
C GLU A 58 -28.80 7.53 6.12
N ARG A 59 -27.81 6.81 5.55
CA ARG A 59 -26.39 7.05 5.83
C ARG A 59 -25.88 8.30 5.11
N LEU A 60 -26.22 8.46 3.83
CA LEU A 60 -25.78 9.61 3.03
C LEU A 60 -26.55 10.90 3.30
N LYS A 61 -27.71 10.82 3.97
CA LYS A 61 -28.66 11.93 4.12
C LYS A 61 -29.10 12.56 2.78
N ILE A 62 -29.08 11.76 1.72
CA ILE A 62 -29.57 12.14 0.38
C ILE A 62 -30.68 11.20 -0.05
N LYS A 63 -31.64 11.72 -0.81
CA LYS A 63 -32.66 10.90 -1.46
C LYS A 63 -32.09 10.39 -2.79
N LEU A 64 -32.18 9.08 -3.02
CA LEU A 64 -31.64 8.44 -4.21
C LEU A 64 -32.72 8.19 -5.26
N ILE A 65 -33.97 7.99 -4.82
CA ILE A 65 -35.08 7.64 -5.71
C ILE A 65 -36.27 8.56 -5.50
N GLU A 66 -36.78 9.09 -6.60
CA GLU A 66 -38.10 9.70 -6.67
C GLU A 66 -39.13 8.69 -7.16
N THR A 67 -40.24 8.60 -6.43
CA THR A 67 -41.37 7.76 -6.78
C THR A 67 -42.59 8.64 -7.07
N SER A 68 -43.22 8.42 -8.23
CA SER A 68 -44.49 9.07 -8.58
C SER A 68 -45.63 8.05 -8.49
N PRO A 69 -46.48 8.11 -7.45
CA PRO A 69 -47.63 7.22 -7.31
C PRO A 69 -48.74 7.55 -8.33
N GLY A 70 -49.36 6.54 -8.94
CA GLY A 70 -50.51 6.72 -9.85
C GLY A 70 -50.58 5.76 -11.04
N ARG A 71 -51.61 5.92 -11.90
CA ARG A 71 -51.85 5.13 -13.13
C ARG A 71 -51.59 6.04 -14.35
N GLY A 72 -50.59 5.73 -15.20
CA GLY A 72 -50.30 6.50 -16.40
C GLY A 72 -48.84 6.45 -16.86
N ARG A 73 -48.50 7.20 -17.92
CA ARG A 73 -47.19 7.23 -18.60
C ARG A 73 -46.07 7.93 -17.79
N ASN A 74 -46.43 8.64 -16.72
CA ASN A 74 -45.51 9.33 -15.78
C ASN A 74 -45.32 8.60 -14.43
N ARG A 75 -45.69 7.31 -14.32
CA ARG A 75 -45.47 6.50 -13.11
C ARG A 75 -44.08 5.88 -13.10
N GLY A 76 -43.52 5.63 -11.92
CA GLY A 76 -42.29 4.83 -11.79
C GLY A 76 -41.37 5.27 -10.67
N SER A 77 -40.23 4.58 -10.62
CA SER A 77 -39.08 4.91 -9.78
C SER A 77 -37.99 5.49 -10.68
N ARG A 78 -37.50 6.70 -10.36
CA ARG A 78 -36.40 7.34 -11.09
C ARG A 78 -35.32 7.75 -10.12
N LEU A 79 -34.07 7.74 -10.60
CA LEU A 79 -32.97 8.29 -9.84
C LEU A 79 -33.08 9.80 -9.75
N THR A 80 -32.75 10.35 -8.58
CA THR A 80 -32.52 11.78 -8.40
C THR A 80 -31.28 12.23 -9.19
N PRO A 81 -31.14 13.52 -9.52
CA PRO A 81 -29.91 14.05 -10.10
C PRO A 81 -28.66 13.72 -9.27
N GLU A 82 -28.78 13.78 -7.94
CA GLU A 82 -27.71 13.45 -6.99
C GLU A 82 -27.33 11.97 -7.07
N ALA A 83 -28.32 11.08 -7.16
CA ALA A 83 -28.06 9.65 -7.36
C ALA A 83 -27.35 9.37 -8.68
N LYS A 84 -27.73 10.04 -9.77
CA LYS A 84 -27.07 9.88 -11.07
C LYS A 84 -25.59 10.31 -11.00
N ALA A 85 -25.32 11.48 -10.42
CA ALA A 85 -23.95 11.95 -10.22
C ALA A 85 -23.13 10.98 -9.35
N MET A 86 -23.72 10.45 -8.27
CA MET A 86 -23.08 9.46 -7.41
C MET A 86 -22.76 8.16 -8.16
N LEU A 87 -23.69 7.67 -8.98
CA LEU A 87 -23.49 6.49 -9.83
C LEU A 87 -22.33 6.70 -10.80
N ASP A 88 -22.28 7.84 -11.47
CA ASP A 88 -21.21 8.15 -12.42
C ASP A 88 -19.84 8.24 -11.74
N ASN A 89 -19.77 8.89 -10.58
CA ASN A 89 -18.55 8.94 -9.78
C ASN A 89 -18.11 7.55 -9.32
N PHE A 90 -19.05 6.72 -8.87
CA PHE A 90 -18.74 5.36 -8.46
C PHE A 90 -18.29 4.49 -9.64
N LYS A 91 -18.87 4.67 -10.84
CA LYS A 91 -18.39 4.00 -12.07
C LYS A 91 -16.99 4.44 -12.47
N VAL A 92 -16.62 5.68 -12.20
CA VAL A 92 -15.23 6.14 -12.40
C VAL A 92 -14.30 5.46 -11.40
N LEU A 93 -14.68 5.42 -10.12
CA LEU A 93 -13.92 4.73 -9.07
C LEU A 93 -13.73 3.24 -9.41
N ASP A 94 -14.81 2.53 -9.74
CA ASP A 94 -14.80 1.10 -10.02
C ASP A 94 -13.92 0.78 -11.25
N ARG A 95 -14.05 1.55 -12.34
CA ARG A 95 -13.21 1.38 -13.54
C ARG A 95 -11.75 1.67 -13.27
N LYS A 96 -11.43 2.84 -12.67
CA LYS A 96 -10.05 3.23 -12.39
C LYS A 96 -9.41 2.28 -11.40
N GLY A 97 -10.07 2.03 -10.27
CA GLY A 97 -9.56 1.13 -9.25
C GLY A 97 -9.39 -0.31 -9.75
N THR A 98 -10.28 -0.81 -10.61
CA THR A 98 -10.10 -2.14 -11.23
C THR A 98 -8.90 -2.16 -12.16
N ALA A 99 -8.76 -1.15 -13.03
CA ALA A 99 -7.60 -1.04 -13.92
C ALA A 99 -6.29 -0.92 -13.13
N ASP A 100 -6.26 -0.07 -12.10
CA ASP A 100 -5.09 0.09 -11.23
C ASP A 100 -4.76 -1.22 -10.50
N ALA A 101 -5.77 -1.97 -10.03
CA ALA A 101 -5.57 -3.27 -9.39
C ALA A 101 -5.07 -4.33 -10.39
N ASP A 102 -5.58 -4.33 -11.62
CA ASP A 102 -5.15 -5.22 -12.70
C ASP A 102 -3.71 -4.92 -13.13
N ASP A 103 -3.37 -3.65 -13.29
CA ASP A 103 -2.02 -3.17 -13.61
C ASP A 103 -1.05 -3.49 -12.47
N LEU A 104 -1.48 -3.26 -11.22
CA LEU A 104 -0.71 -3.65 -10.04
C LEU A 104 -0.48 -5.15 -10.00
N PHE A 105 -1.52 -5.93 -10.23
CA PHE A 105 -1.41 -7.39 -10.29
C PHE A 105 -0.49 -7.84 -11.42
N ALA A 106 -0.57 -7.24 -12.60
CA ALA A 106 0.30 -7.53 -13.72
C ALA A 106 1.76 -7.17 -13.42
N SER A 107 2.00 -6.05 -12.73
CA SER A 107 3.34 -5.63 -12.28
C SER A 107 3.90 -6.55 -11.19
N VAL A 108 3.08 -6.95 -10.22
CA VAL A 108 3.49 -7.75 -9.05
C VAL A 108 3.68 -9.22 -9.42
N PHE A 109 2.71 -9.82 -10.10
CA PHE A 109 2.63 -11.27 -10.30
C PHE A 109 2.96 -11.72 -11.72
N LEU A 110 2.85 -10.84 -12.72
CA LEU A 110 3.15 -11.17 -14.13
C LEU A 110 4.42 -10.49 -14.65
N GLY A 111 5.01 -9.55 -13.89
CA GLY A 111 6.20 -8.79 -14.28
C GLY A 111 6.01 -7.89 -15.51
N GLN A 112 4.78 -7.53 -15.87
CA GLN A 112 4.45 -6.71 -17.05
C GLN A 112 4.31 -5.22 -16.69
N ASN A 113 4.57 -4.32 -17.65
CA ASN A 113 4.36 -2.86 -17.55
C ASN A 113 4.87 -2.18 -16.26
N ARG A 114 6.10 -2.52 -15.86
CA ARG A 114 6.80 -1.74 -14.84
C ARG A 114 7.38 -0.46 -15.44
N GLU A 115 6.57 0.57 -15.66
CA GLU A 115 7.09 1.92 -15.39
C GLU A 115 7.28 1.99 -13.88
N VAL A 116 8.49 1.64 -13.44
CA VAL A 116 8.87 1.73 -12.04
C VAL A 116 8.97 3.23 -11.72
N GLY A 117 7.87 3.78 -11.21
CA GLY A 117 7.90 5.03 -10.47
C GLY A 117 8.98 4.98 -9.38
N LYS A 118 9.39 6.15 -8.88
CA LYS A 118 10.35 6.29 -7.77
C LYS A 118 10.04 5.23 -6.70
N VAL A 119 10.97 4.29 -6.48
CA VAL A 119 10.80 3.24 -5.45
C VAL A 119 10.67 3.97 -4.12
N THR A 120 9.49 3.91 -3.51
CA THR A 120 9.26 4.53 -2.21
C THR A 120 10.15 3.84 -1.19
N PRO A 121 11.06 4.57 -0.52
CA PRO A 121 11.92 3.95 0.46
C PRO A 121 11.11 3.44 1.65
N ALA A 122 11.51 2.29 2.20
CA ALA A 122 10.93 1.71 3.39
C ALA A 122 11.94 1.72 4.55
N LEU A 123 11.44 2.01 5.75
CA LEU A 123 12.20 2.05 6.99
C LEU A 123 11.48 1.20 8.03
N ALA A 124 12.17 0.22 8.62
CA ALA A 124 11.63 -0.55 9.73
C ALA A 124 11.77 0.21 11.05
N VAL A 125 10.71 0.19 11.86
CA VAL A 125 10.74 0.56 13.27
C VAL A 125 10.45 -0.71 14.07
N ILE A 126 11.44 -1.18 14.81
CA ILE A 126 11.36 -2.46 15.52
C ILE A 126 11.39 -2.29 17.03
N GLY A 127 10.76 -3.19 17.76
CA GLY A 127 10.80 -3.20 19.22
C GLY A 127 10.04 -4.39 19.82
N PRO A 128 10.33 -4.77 21.07
CA PRO A 128 9.61 -5.85 21.72
C PRO A 128 8.16 -5.43 22.02
N GLU A 129 7.28 -6.42 22.15
CA GLU A 129 5.90 -6.19 22.55
C GLU A 129 5.84 -5.45 23.90
N GLY A 130 4.90 -4.50 24.03
CA GLY A 130 4.77 -3.66 25.23
C GLY A 130 5.75 -2.49 25.33
N ALA A 131 6.69 -2.32 24.37
CA ALA A 131 7.63 -1.20 24.39
C ALA A 131 7.04 0.17 24.00
N GLY A 132 5.83 0.19 23.43
CA GLY A 132 5.17 1.39 22.89
C GLY A 132 5.48 1.65 21.40
N LEU A 133 5.75 0.60 20.62
CA LEU A 133 6.16 0.69 19.23
C LEU A 133 5.16 1.45 18.35
N GLY A 134 3.87 1.11 18.44
CA GLY A 134 2.82 1.79 17.67
C GLY A 134 2.67 3.29 18.01
N ASP A 135 2.91 3.70 19.25
CA ASP A 135 2.90 5.13 19.61
C ASP A 135 4.08 5.87 19.00
N LEU A 136 5.28 5.27 19.06
CA LEU A 136 6.47 5.83 18.42
C LEU A 136 6.26 5.99 16.91
N VAL A 137 5.80 4.94 16.23
CA VAL A 137 5.57 4.96 14.77
C VAL A 137 4.55 6.04 14.40
N ARG A 138 3.46 6.17 15.17
CA ARG A 138 2.46 7.22 14.95
C ARG A 138 3.07 8.61 15.15
N ARG A 139 3.72 8.89 16.28
CA ARG A 139 4.30 10.21 16.57
C ARG A 139 5.38 10.59 15.54
N LEU A 140 6.18 9.63 15.10
CA LEU A 140 7.19 9.85 14.06
C LEU A 140 6.56 10.14 12.70
N ALA A 141 5.51 9.42 12.32
CA ALA A 141 4.75 9.70 11.10
C ALA A 141 4.11 11.10 11.15
N ASP A 142 3.60 11.52 12.32
CA ASP A 142 3.02 12.86 12.52
C ASP A 142 4.08 13.96 12.30
N VAL A 143 5.27 13.82 12.90
CA VAL A 143 6.39 14.78 12.73
C VAL A 143 6.83 14.87 11.26
N LEU A 144 7.01 13.74 10.59
CA LEU A 144 7.39 13.71 9.16
C LEU A 144 6.29 14.31 8.26
N THR A 145 5.02 14.08 8.60
CA THR A 145 3.89 14.65 7.86
C THR A 145 3.80 16.16 8.03
N LEU A 146 4.03 16.67 9.25
CA LEU A 146 4.12 18.12 9.51
C LEU A 146 5.28 18.78 8.74
N ARG A 147 6.33 18.03 8.42
CA ARG A 147 7.45 18.45 7.56
C ARG A 147 7.14 18.34 6.06
N GLY A 148 5.89 18.05 5.69
CA GLY A 148 5.43 17.99 4.30
C GLY A 148 5.70 16.66 3.59
N ARG A 149 6.07 15.60 4.33
CA ARG A 149 6.27 14.26 3.75
C ARG A 149 4.97 13.47 3.72
N ARG A 150 4.72 12.74 2.65
CA ARG A 150 3.61 11.78 2.55
C ARG A 150 4.08 10.45 3.12
N VAL A 151 3.68 10.13 4.35
CA VAL A 151 4.13 8.90 5.03
C VAL A 151 3.03 7.85 4.99
N ALA A 152 3.38 6.64 4.58
CA ALA A 152 2.55 5.44 4.76
C ALA A 152 3.11 4.60 5.91
N VAL A 153 2.24 3.93 6.65
CA VAL A 153 2.61 3.04 7.76
C VAL A 153 2.06 1.64 7.50
N ILE A 154 2.93 0.64 7.51
CA ILE A 154 2.55 -0.78 7.51
C ILE A 154 2.57 -1.27 8.94
N LEU A 155 1.43 -1.78 9.41
CA LEU A 155 1.27 -2.33 10.75
C LEU A 155 1.07 -3.86 10.66
N PRO A 156 1.71 -4.64 11.54
CA PRO A 156 1.40 -6.05 11.67
C PRO A 156 -0.02 -6.20 12.24
N GLU A 157 -0.75 -7.23 11.82
CA GLU A 157 -2.03 -7.53 12.43
C GLU A 157 -1.82 -8.02 13.87
N THR A 158 -2.47 -7.33 14.82
CA THR A 158 -2.70 -7.83 16.17
C THR A 158 -4.18 -8.15 16.27
N GLU A 159 -4.50 -9.40 16.58
CA GLU A 159 -5.84 -9.96 16.75
C GLU A 159 -6.84 -8.94 17.33
N SER A 160 -7.85 -8.59 16.53
CA SER A 160 -9.22 -8.27 16.95
C SER A 160 -9.97 -7.61 15.79
N GLY A 161 -10.93 -8.35 15.25
CA GLY A 161 -11.86 -7.85 14.24
C GLY A 161 -12.34 -8.96 13.33
N GLN A 162 -13.15 -9.88 13.90
CA GLN A 162 -13.91 -10.95 13.25
C GLN A 162 -13.54 -11.19 11.77
N ALA A 163 -12.39 -11.83 11.56
CA ALA A 163 -12.22 -12.65 10.38
C ALA A 163 -13.32 -13.71 10.45
N SER A 164 -14.17 -13.74 9.44
CA SER A 164 -15.00 -14.91 9.20
C SER A 164 -14.04 -16.02 8.77
N GLU A 165 -13.68 -16.93 9.67
CA GLU A 165 -12.88 -18.11 9.33
C GLU A 165 -13.74 -19.19 8.64
N PRO A 166 -13.17 -20.15 7.88
CA PRO A 166 -11.75 -20.33 7.55
C PRO A 166 -11.50 -20.65 6.05
N GLU A 167 -10.44 -20.10 5.47
CA GLU A 167 -9.49 -20.94 4.73
C GLU A 167 -8.10 -20.51 5.19
N ASP A 168 -7.46 -21.38 5.96
CA ASP A 168 -6.07 -21.23 6.39
C ASP A 168 -5.20 -20.81 5.20
N GLN A 169 -4.28 -19.85 5.45
CA GLN A 169 -3.19 -19.41 4.56
C GLN A 169 -3.45 -18.12 3.74
N VAL A 170 -3.84 -17.02 4.39
CA VAL A 170 -3.87 -15.68 3.77
C VAL A 170 -2.92 -14.74 4.54
N PHE A 171 -2.07 -13.99 3.84
CA PHE A 171 -1.28 -12.92 4.46
C PHE A 171 -2.14 -11.66 4.54
N HIS A 172 -2.41 -11.19 5.76
CA HIS A 172 -3.18 -9.98 6.03
C HIS A 172 -2.22 -8.82 6.36
N GLY A 173 -2.15 -7.82 5.49
CA GLY A 173 -1.39 -6.59 5.69
C GLY A 173 -2.30 -5.38 5.86
N ARG A 174 -2.13 -4.57 6.92
CA ARG A 174 -2.84 -3.29 7.08
C ARG A 174 -1.88 -2.12 6.81
N ILE A 175 -2.24 -1.29 5.85
CA ILE A 175 -1.53 -0.04 5.52
C ILE A 175 -2.41 1.13 5.95
N ARG A 176 -1.87 1.99 6.82
CA ARG A 176 -2.47 3.27 7.15
C ARG A 176 -1.75 4.37 6.39
N THR A 177 -2.50 5.10 5.56
CA THR A 177 -2.00 6.25 4.80
C THR A 177 -2.65 7.52 5.35
N ALA A 178 -2.11 8.69 4.96
CA ALA A 178 -2.76 9.98 5.26
C ALA A 178 -4.20 10.08 4.69
N ALA A 179 -4.54 9.28 3.67
CA ALA A 179 -5.85 9.30 3.01
C ALA A 179 -6.84 8.23 3.53
N GLY A 180 -6.43 7.35 4.44
CA GLY A 180 -7.30 6.29 4.97
C GLY A 180 -6.59 4.96 5.24
N ARG A 181 -7.39 3.91 5.44
CA ARG A 181 -6.94 2.55 5.77
C ARG A 181 -7.08 1.62 4.56
N LEU A 182 -5.99 0.95 4.19
CA LEU A 182 -5.96 -0.12 3.18
C LEU A 182 -5.67 -1.45 3.88
N THR A 183 -6.51 -2.45 3.65
CA THR A 183 -6.26 -3.84 4.07
C THR A 183 -5.94 -4.67 2.83
N ILE A 184 -4.90 -5.48 2.89
CA ILE A 184 -4.42 -6.32 1.79
C ILE A 184 -4.47 -7.77 2.26
N ASP A 185 -5.23 -8.58 1.53
CA ASP A 185 -5.28 -10.02 1.71
C ASP A 185 -4.57 -10.68 0.53
N LEU A 186 -3.47 -11.40 0.80
CA LEU A 186 -2.68 -12.07 -0.24
C LEU A 186 -2.83 -13.60 -0.17
N PRO A 187 -2.91 -14.29 -1.32
CA PRO A 187 -3.04 -15.75 -1.36
C PRO A 187 -1.87 -16.46 -0.69
N ALA A 188 -2.13 -17.65 -0.14
CA ALA A 188 -1.14 -18.60 0.37
C ALA A 188 0.11 -18.72 -0.52
N GLY A 189 1.30 -18.65 0.08
CA GLY A 189 2.56 -18.78 -0.65
C GLY A 189 3.02 -17.52 -1.41
N SER A 190 2.21 -16.45 -1.39
CA SER A 190 2.72 -15.12 -1.68
C SER A 190 3.64 -14.76 -0.51
N ASP A 191 4.95 -14.77 -0.72
CA ASP A 191 5.95 -14.30 0.26
C ASP A 191 6.37 -12.87 -0.15
N PRO A 192 5.50 -11.86 -0.02
CA PRO A 192 5.82 -10.51 -0.43
C PRO A 192 6.86 -9.93 0.53
N THR A 193 7.96 -9.40 0.00
CA THR A 193 8.86 -8.61 0.84
C THR A 193 8.19 -7.29 1.22
N PHE A 194 8.55 -6.71 2.38
CA PHE A 194 7.99 -5.41 2.80
C PHE A 194 8.30 -4.29 1.80
N GLU A 195 9.43 -4.37 1.09
CA GLU A 195 9.79 -3.48 -0.01
C GLU A 195 8.84 -3.65 -1.20
N SER A 196 8.44 -4.89 -1.52
CA SER A 196 7.42 -5.15 -2.52
C SER A 196 6.09 -4.54 -2.08
N ILE A 197 5.71 -4.69 -0.81
CA ILE A 197 4.47 -4.08 -0.30
C ILE A 197 4.54 -2.55 -0.39
N ALA A 198 5.65 -1.95 0.04
CA ALA A 198 5.87 -0.51 -0.01
C ALA A 198 5.84 0.06 -1.44
N ALA A 199 6.50 -0.61 -2.38
CA ALA A 199 6.57 -0.18 -3.78
C ALA A 199 5.22 -0.28 -4.50
N ASN A 200 4.37 -1.23 -4.10
CA ASN A 200 3.15 -1.58 -4.82
C ASN A 200 1.89 -1.02 -4.18
N PHE A 201 1.86 -0.82 -2.85
CA PHE A 201 0.64 -0.49 -2.12
C PHE A 201 0.70 0.80 -1.31
N ALA A 202 1.77 1.59 -1.45
CA ALA A 202 1.85 2.96 -0.96
C ALA A 202 2.13 3.97 -2.11
N PRO A 203 1.33 3.97 -3.20
CA PRO A 203 1.55 4.88 -4.31
C PRO A 203 1.45 6.33 -3.84
N GLY A 204 2.45 7.14 -4.21
CA GLY A 204 2.50 8.54 -3.83
C GLY A 204 2.94 8.81 -2.38
N ALA A 205 3.38 7.81 -1.62
CA ALA A 205 4.13 8.08 -0.39
C ALA A 205 5.58 8.48 -0.72
N ASP A 206 6.17 9.33 0.11
CA ASP A 206 7.59 9.67 0.09
C ASP A 206 8.41 8.71 0.98
N LEU A 207 7.76 8.08 1.97
CA LEU A 207 8.33 7.10 2.90
C LEU A 207 7.29 6.08 3.33
N VAL A 208 7.72 4.83 3.50
CA VAL A 208 6.95 3.80 4.21
C VAL A 208 7.63 3.45 5.54
N LEU A 209 6.92 3.61 6.65
CA LEU A 209 7.33 3.09 7.96
C LEU A 209 6.75 1.69 8.13
N VAL A 210 7.57 0.73 8.53
CA VAL A 210 7.15 -0.65 8.78
C VAL A 210 7.31 -0.94 10.26
N GLU A 211 6.20 -1.12 10.96
CA GLU A 211 6.23 -1.59 12.33
C GLU A 211 6.52 -3.11 12.35
N SER A 212 7.47 -3.55 13.17
CA SER A 212 7.76 -4.97 13.33
C SER A 212 8.28 -5.33 14.71
N ARG A 213 7.92 -6.51 15.20
CA ARG A 213 8.50 -7.07 16.44
C ARG A 213 9.81 -7.81 16.19
N GLU A 214 10.11 -8.09 14.92
CA GLU A 214 11.27 -8.83 14.48
C GLU A 214 12.15 -7.99 13.56
N ARG A 215 13.41 -8.41 13.43
CA ARG A 215 14.34 -7.74 12.54
C ARG A 215 13.99 -8.00 11.09
N LEU A 216 13.94 -6.94 10.30
CA LEU A 216 13.69 -6.98 8.86
C LEU A 216 14.98 -6.73 8.07
N HIS A 217 14.98 -7.09 6.78
CA HIS A 217 16.06 -6.74 5.84
C HIS A 217 15.94 -5.29 5.33
N LEU A 218 15.57 -4.37 6.22
CA LEU A 218 15.37 -2.95 5.97
C LEU A 218 16.33 -2.10 6.80
N PRO A 219 16.65 -0.86 6.39
CA PRO A 219 17.15 0.14 7.33
C PRO A 219 16.23 0.19 8.54
N THR A 220 16.80 0.23 9.75
CA THR A 220 16.04 -0.07 10.97
C THR A 220 16.28 0.97 12.06
N ILE A 221 15.22 1.50 12.64
CA ILE A 221 15.24 2.18 13.94
C ILE A 221 14.74 1.19 14.99
N GLU A 222 15.47 1.02 16.08
CA GLU A 222 15.05 0.16 17.18
C GLU A 222 14.57 0.96 18.38
N LEU A 223 13.36 0.67 18.85
CA LEU A 223 12.85 1.11 20.14
C LEU A 223 13.34 0.15 21.23
N TYR A 224 14.33 0.59 21.99
CA TYR A 224 14.89 -0.16 23.11
C TYR A 224 14.30 0.33 24.42
N ARG A 225 13.72 -0.60 25.20
CA ARG A 225 13.23 -0.37 26.55
C ARG A 225 13.84 -1.42 27.47
N ARG A 226 14.81 -1.01 28.29
CA ARG A 226 15.58 -1.89 29.19
C ARG A 226 14.66 -2.65 30.16
N ALA A 227 13.57 -2.00 30.57
CA ALA A 227 12.55 -2.60 31.44
C ALA A 227 11.73 -3.72 30.78
N VAL A 228 11.54 -3.67 29.45
CA VAL A 228 10.80 -4.69 28.69
C VAL A 228 11.74 -5.81 28.26
N ARG A 229 12.93 -5.44 27.78
CA ARG A 229 13.97 -6.37 27.35
C ARG A 229 15.34 -5.83 27.78
N PRO A 230 16.16 -6.59 28.54
CA PRO A 230 17.44 -6.10 29.03
C PRO A 230 18.45 -5.74 27.95
N GLU A 231 18.38 -6.41 26.79
CA GLU A 231 19.30 -6.19 25.66
C GLU A 231 18.54 -5.82 24.38
N PRO A 232 19.12 -4.96 23.51
CA PRO A 232 18.59 -4.70 22.18
C PRO A 232 18.30 -5.98 21.37
N LEU A 233 17.28 -5.93 20.53
CA LEU A 233 16.97 -6.94 19.51
C LEU A 233 18.09 -7.04 18.49
N THR A 234 18.61 -5.91 18.04
CA THR A 234 19.76 -5.86 17.14
C THR A 234 21.03 -6.22 17.90
N ARG A 235 21.97 -6.90 17.22
CA ARG A 235 23.27 -7.29 17.83
C ARG A 235 24.47 -6.55 17.27
N ARG A 236 24.40 -6.05 16.02
CA ARG A 236 25.55 -5.46 15.31
C ARG A 236 25.24 -4.01 14.92
N ARG A 237 26.20 -3.10 15.09
CA ARG A 237 26.06 -1.68 14.73
C ARG A 237 25.70 -1.44 13.26
N LYS A 238 26.23 -2.25 12.34
CA LYS A 238 26.00 -2.08 10.88
C LYS A 238 24.56 -2.39 10.45
N ASP A 239 23.78 -2.97 11.34
CA ASP A 239 22.46 -3.52 11.08
C ASP A 239 21.33 -2.56 11.51
N ILE A 240 21.68 -1.39 12.06
CA ILE A 240 20.76 -0.43 12.64
C ILE A 240 21.11 0.98 12.20
N LEU A 241 20.08 1.77 11.92
CA LEU A 241 20.18 3.20 11.61
C LEU A 241 20.31 4.02 12.91
N ALA A 242 19.44 3.75 13.89
CA ALA A 242 19.50 4.35 15.22
C ALA A 242 18.72 3.53 16.26
N VAL A 243 19.04 3.75 17.54
CA VAL A 243 18.23 3.33 18.69
C VAL A 243 17.51 4.53 19.27
N THR A 244 16.27 4.33 19.70
CA THR A 244 15.50 5.28 20.50
C THR A 244 14.92 4.62 21.75
N GLY A 245 14.48 5.42 22.72
CA GLY A 245 14.04 4.97 24.03
C GLY A 245 15.16 5.06 25.07
N ASP A 246 15.43 3.96 25.76
CA ASP A 246 16.49 3.88 26.76
C ASP A 246 17.86 3.86 26.07
N ARG A 247 18.90 4.40 26.73
CA ARG A 247 20.25 4.35 26.17
C ARG A 247 20.83 2.92 26.33
N PRO A 248 21.26 2.26 25.24
CA PRO A 248 21.93 0.97 25.34
C PRO A 248 23.38 1.14 25.84
N ASP A 249 23.96 0.09 26.41
CA ASP A 249 25.36 0.09 26.85
C ASP A 249 26.37 0.08 25.67
N LYS A 250 25.85 0.04 24.43
CA LYS A 250 26.59 0.16 23.17
C LYS A 250 26.82 1.63 22.79
N LYS A 251 27.94 2.21 23.25
CA LYS A 251 28.25 3.65 23.10
C LYS A 251 28.42 4.13 21.65
N ASP A 252 28.74 3.23 20.73
CA ASP A 252 29.00 3.48 19.32
C ASP A 252 27.73 3.50 18.44
N TRP A 253 26.57 3.19 19.02
CA TRP A 253 25.31 3.15 18.29
C TRP A 253 24.69 4.55 18.22
N PRO A 254 24.22 5.01 17.04
CA PRO A 254 23.44 6.24 16.96
C PRO A 254 22.22 6.14 17.87
N TYR A 255 22.06 7.12 18.75
CA TYR A 255 21.05 7.11 19.80
C TYR A 255 20.32 8.43 19.85
N PHE A 256 18.99 8.36 19.94
CA PHE A 256 18.10 9.49 20.17
C PHE A 256 17.27 9.21 21.42
N ALA A 257 17.04 10.25 22.22
CA ALA A 257 16.12 10.11 23.35
C ALA A 257 14.69 9.92 22.83
N ASP A 258 13.83 9.29 23.64
CA ASP A 258 12.41 9.05 23.30
C ASP A 258 11.61 10.35 22.98
N ALA A 259 12.09 11.48 23.50
CA ALA A 259 11.52 12.80 23.24
C ALA A 259 12.06 13.45 21.94
N ASP A 260 13.20 12.99 21.42
CA ASP A 260 13.90 13.60 20.30
C ASP A 260 13.44 13.02 18.95
N LEU A 261 12.16 13.25 18.64
CA LEU A 261 11.56 12.83 17.37
C LEU A 261 12.04 13.67 16.18
N ASP A 262 12.36 14.94 16.43
CA ASP A 262 12.90 15.81 15.39
C ASP A 262 14.29 15.36 14.93
N GLY A 263 15.17 14.96 15.86
CA GLY A 263 16.47 14.38 15.52
C GLY A 263 16.34 13.05 14.76
N LEU A 264 15.37 12.20 15.12
CA LEU A 264 15.07 11.00 14.34
C LEU A 264 14.55 11.34 12.94
N ALA A 265 13.68 12.33 12.81
CA ALA A 265 13.19 12.79 11.51
C ALA A 265 14.33 13.34 10.64
N ASP A 266 15.23 14.16 11.20
CA ASP A 266 16.42 14.67 10.49
C ASP A 266 17.29 13.53 9.95
N LEU A 267 17.52 12.50 10.77
CA LEU A 267 18.28 11.32 10.37
C LEU A 267 17.61 10.57 9.21
N ILE A 268 16.29 10.37 9.28
CA ILE A 268 15.51 9.70 8.23
C ILE A 268 15.58 10.49 6.92
N GLU A 269 15.42 11.80 6.99
CA GLU A 269 15.48 12.64 5.79
C GLU A 269 16.88 12.57 5.14
N ALA A 270 17.95 12.62 5.93
CA ALA A 270 19.33 12.56 5.43
C ALA A 270 19.73 11.17 4.91
N GLU A 271 19.43 10.11 5.67
CA GLU A 271 19.94 8.77 5.40
C GLU A 271 19.03 7.94 4.51
N ILE A 272 17.73 8.24 4.46
CA ILE A 272 16.75 7.48 3.69
C ILE A 272 16.25 8.30 2.50
N LEU A 273 15.66 9.46 2.74
CA LEU A 273 14.98 10.21 1.66
C LEU A 273 15.96 10.82 0.67
N GLN A 274 16.99 11.54 1.15
CA GLN A 274 18.00 12.14 0.27
C GLN A 274 18.77 11.09 -0.53
N LYS A 275 19.05 9.92 0.06
CA LYS A 275 19.73 8.83 -0.66
C LYS A 275 18.83 8.17 -1.70
N ALA A 276 17.52 8.05 -1.43
CA ALA A 276 16.55 7.54 -2.40
C ALA A 276 16.35 8.46 -3.62
N GLU A 277 16.66 9.75 -3.48
CA GLU A 277 16.61 10.74 -4.57
C GLU A 277 17.86 10.76 -5.45
N GLN A 278 18.94 10.09 -5.05
CA GLN A 278 20.13 10.03 -5.87
C GLN A 278 19.89 9.17 -7.12
N PRO A 279 20.35 9.60 -8.30
CA PRO A 279 20.23 8.81 -9.51
C PRO A 279 20.91 7.45 -9.32
N LYS A 280 20.14 6.37 -9.52
CA LYS A 280 20.68 5.01 -9.46
C LYS A 280 21.85 4.86 -10.42
N ARG A 281 22.98 4.34 -9.91
CA ARG A 281 24.25 4.19 -10.65
C ARG A 281 24.21 3.09 -11.71
N ILE A 282 23.24 2.18 -11.63
CA ILE A 282 23.07 1.07 -12.56
C ILE A 282 21.68 1.14 -13.20
N ARG A 283 21.65 0.88 -14.50
CA ARG A 283 20.44 0.63 -15.26
C ARG A 283 20.57 -0.75 -15.90
N LEU A 284 19.64 -1.66 -15.60
CA LEU A 284 19.49 -2.92 -16.32
C LEU A 284 18.29 -2.80 -17.25
N GLU A 285 18.45 -3.25 -18.48
CA GLU A 285 17.40 -3.33 -19.48
C GLU A 285 17.42 -4.74 -20.11
N VAL A 286 16.26 -5.37 -20.20
CA VAL A 286 16.06 -6.72 -20.77
C VAL A 286 14.95 -6.62 -21.81
N ASP A 287 15.26 -6.93 -23.06
CA ASP A 287 14.32 -6.85 -24.19
C ASP A 287 13.62 -5.49 -24.34
N GLY A 288 14.39 -4.39 -24.19
CA GLY A 288 13.83 -3.04 -24.25
C GLY A 288 13.15 -2.57 -22.95
N ARG A 289 13.13 -3.41 -21.90
CA ARG A 289 12.41 -3.16 -20.65
C ARG A 289 13.36 -2.90 -19.49
N ARG A 290 13.21 -1.78 -18.80
CA ARG A 290 14.03 -1.45 -17.64
C ARG A 290 13.69 -2.36 -16.45
N VAL A 291 14.69 -3.06 -15.91
CA VAL A 291 14.55 -3.96 -14.76
C VAL A 291 15.07 -3.25 -13.50
N PRO A 292 14.23 -3.00 -12.49
CA PRO A 292 14.70 -2.48 -11.21
C PRO A 292 15.51 -3.55 -10.49
N LEU A 293 16.68 -3.17 -10.01
CA LEU A 293 17.55 -4.06 -9.25
C LEU A 293 17.37 -3.80 -7.75
N LEU A 294 17.40 -4.86 -6.96
CA LEU A 294 17.52 -4.76 -5.50
C LEU A 294 18.90 -4.19 -5.16
N PRO A 295 19.09 -3.42 -4.07
CA PRO A 295 20.37 -2.81 -3.72
C PRO A 295 21.53 -3.81 -3.63
N PHE A 296 21.27 -5.00 -3.11
CA PHE A 296 22.26 -6.09 -3.07
C PHE A 296 22.64 -6.57 -4.47
N VAL A 297 21.68 -6.72 -5.39
CA VAL A 297 21.91 -7.14 -6.77
C VAL A 297 22.64 -6.04 -7.55
N GLU A 298 22.26 -4.77 -7.35
CA GLU A 298 22.99 -3.62 -7.88
C GLU A 298 24.47 -3.68 -7.47
N ASN A 299 24.74 -3.88 -6.18
CA ASN A 299 26.11 -3.92 -5.68
C ASN A 299 26.90 -5.12 -6.24
N ILE A 300 26.28 -6.29 -6.40
CA ILE A 300 26.93 -7.44 -7.05
C ILE A 300 27.27 -7.13 -8.50
N ILE A 301 26.30 -6.63 -9.27
CA ILE A 301 26.50 -6.31 -10.69
C ILE A 301 27.56 -5.22 -10.84
N GLU A 302 27.51 -4.17 -10.02
CA GLU A 302 28.49 -3.08 -10.05
C GLU A 302 29.91 -3.61 -9.83
N ASN A 303 30.12 -4.37 -8.74
CA ASN A 303 31.45 -4.85 -8.38
C ASN A 303 31.98 -5.86 -9.41
N ALA A 304 31.11 -6.73 -9.93
CA ALA A 304 31.49 -7.68 -10.97
C ALA A 304 31.89 -6.96 -12.26
N VAL A 305 31.04 -6.05 -12.77
CA VAL A 305 31.29 -5.31 -14.01
C VAL A 305 32.52 -4.43 -13.88
N ARG A 306 32.66 -3.67 -12.79
CA ARG A 306 33.86 -2.85 -12.54
C ARG A 306 35.12 -3.69 -12.41
N GLY A 307 35.03 -4.84 -11.74
CA GLY A 307 36.14 -5.78 -11.62
C GLY A 307 36.62 -6.28 -12.98
N MET A 308 35.69 -6.70 -13.85
CA MET A 308 36.00 -7.14 -15.21
C MET A 308 36.59 -6.01 -16.06
N VAL A 309 35.99 -4.82 -16.05
CA VAL A 309 36.44 -3.68 -16.87
C VAL A 309 37.82 -3.17 -16.44
N ARG A 310 38.12 -3.15 -15.14
CA ARG A 310 39.46 -2.77 -14.63
C ARG A 310 40.57 -3.70 -15.09
N ALA A 311 40.26 -4.97 -15.36
CA ALA A 311 41.23 -5.93 -15.86
C ALA A 311 41.50 -5.77 -17.37
N LEU A 312 40.70 -4.97 -18.09
CA LEU A 312 40.90 -4.69 -19.52
C LEU A 312 41.91 -3.55 -19.72
N LYS A 313 42.83 -3.76 -20.66
CA LYS A 313 43.87 -2.80 -21.01
C LYS A 313 43.26 -1.47 -21.48
N SER A 314 43.69 -0.36 -20.89
CA SER A 314 43.21 1.01 -21.18
C SER A 314 41.82 1.36 -20.63
N CYS A 315 41.26 0.52 -19.75
CA CYS A 315 39.95 0.73 -19.12
C CYS A 315 40.04 0.83 -17.58
N GLU A 316 41.25 0.95 -17.01
CA GLU A 316 41.52 0.86 -15.57
C GLU A 316 40.80 1.95 -14.75
N THR A 317 40.50 3.08 -15.39
CA THR A 317 39.86 4.26 -14.80
C THR A 317 38.50 4.59 -15.43
N ALA A 318 37.88 3.64 -16.15
CA ALA A 318 36.59 3.83 -16.80
C ALA A 318 35.53 4.36 -15.81
N ARG A 319 34.94 5.51 -16.17
CA ARG A 319 33.93 6.20 -15.35
C ARG A 319 32.52 5.82 -15.74
N ASP A 320 32.31 5.59 -17.03
CA ASP A 320 31.05 5.20 -17.64
C ASP A 320 31.23 3.88 -18.39
N ILE A 321 30.28 2.96 -18.24
CA ILE A 321 30.39 1.58 -18.72
C ILE A 321 29.02 1.16 -19.27
N ASP A 322 28.93 1.08 -20.60
CA ASP A 322 27.80 0.48 -21.29
C ASP A 322 28.10 -0.99 -21.62
N LEU A 323 27.34 -1.91 -21.01
CA LEU A 323 27.47 -3.34 -21.23
C LEU A 323 26.22 -3.87 -21.97
N ILE A 324 26.40 -4.30 -23.22
CA ILE A 324 25.32 -4.82 -24.07
C ILE A 324 25.53 -6.32 -24.28
N LEU A 325 24.60 -7.13 -23.79
CA LEU A 325 24.55 -8.56 -24.05
C LEU A 325 23.51 -8.83 -25.15
N ARG A 326 23.95 -9.34 -26.30
CA ARG A 326 23.05 -9.76 -27.38
C ARG A 326 22.89 -11.27 -27.33
N GLY A 327 21.67 -11.76 -27.24
CA GLY A 327 21.39 -13.19 -27.37
C GLY A 327 21.79 -13.69 -28.76
N SER A 328 22.39 -14.88 -28.82
CA SER A 328 22.47 -15.62 -30.09
C SER A 328 21.06 -16.14 -30.42
N PRO A 329 20.60 -16.11 -31.68
CA PRO A 329 19.41 -16.88 -32.05
C PRO A 329 19.66 -18.34 -31.63
N GLU A 330 18.76 -18.92 -30.84
CA GLU A 330 18.86 -20.35 -30.51
C GLU A 330 18.95 -21.16 -31.83
N PRO A 331 19.84 -22.16 -31.89
CA PRO A 331 20.02 -22.98 -33.09
C PRO A 331 18.80 -23.85 -33.44
#